data_AF-A0A2T1CUI0-F1
#
_entry.id   AF-A0A2T1CUI0-F1
#
_cell.length_a   1.000
_cell.length_b   1.000
_cell.length_c   1.000
_cell.angle_alpha   90.00
_cell.angle_beta   90.00
_cell.angle_gamma   90.00
#
_symmetry.space_group_name_H-M   'P 1'
#
loop_
_entity.id
_entity.type
_entity.pdbx_description
1 polymer ?
#
loop_
_entity_poly.entity_id
_entity_poly.type
_entity_poly.pdbx_seq_one_letter_code
_entity_poly.pdbx_strand_id
1 'polypeptide(L)' 'MVTKKARVTIYLPERLRDTLTKLAEQDKRSLSIYVEILLLDALERKGITLEKEDE' A
#
# COMPACT_ATOMS: atom_id res chain seq x y z
N MET A 1 -0.08 10.09 17.13
CA MET A 1 1.34 9.73 16.96
C MET A 1 1.61 9.62 15.47
N VAL A 2 2.53 10.40 14.91
CA VAL A 2 2.80 10.39 13.46
C VAL A 2 3.70 9.21 13.18
N THR A 3 3.15 8.12 12.64
CA THR A 3 3.93 6.98 12.15
C THR A 3 4.98 7.52 11.17
N LYS A 4 6.27 7.25 11.40
CA LYS A 4 7.33 7.66 10.48
C LYS A 4 7.19 6.85 9.19
N LYS A 5 6.54 7.41 8.18
CA LYS A 5 6.43 6.77 6.87
C LYS A 5 7.55 7.26 5.94
N ALA A 6 8.30 6.32 5.35
CA ALA A 6 9.23 6.62 4.28
C ALA A 6 8.47 6.95 2.98
N ARG A 7 8.96 7.93 2.21
CA ARG A 7 8.40 8.24 0.87
C ARG A 7 8.93 7.25 -0.15
N VAL A 8 8.03 6.55 -0.82
CA VAL A 8 8.35 5.66 -1.96
C VAL A 8 7.76 6.25 -3.23
N THR A 9 8.53 6.22 -4.33
CA THR A 9 8.07 6.60 -5.67
C THR A 9 8.17 5.38 -6.57
N ILE A 10 7.07 5.02 -7.24
CA ILE A 10 6.98 3.83 -8.09
C ILE A 10 6.50 4.21 -9.49
N TYR A 11 7.05 3.54 -10.50
CA TYR A 11 6.56 3.62 -11.88
C TYR A 11 5.66 2.42 -12.14
N LEU A 12 4.43 2.68 -12.57
CA LEU A 12 3.44 1.66 -12.90
C LEU A 12 2.97 1.84 -14.34
N PRO A 13 2.66 0.75 -15.06
CA PRO A 13 1.90 0.84 -16.30
C PRO A 13 0.59 1.59 -16.04
N GLU A 14 0.20 2.47 -16.98
CA GLU A 14 -0.98 3.33 -16.82
C GLU A 14 -2.25 2.54 -16.48
N ARG A 15 -2.48 1.44 -17.21
CA ARG A 15 -3.65 0.56 -16.96
C ARG A 15 -3.69 0.04 -15.52
N LEU A 16 -2.54 -0.31 -14.96
CA LEU A 16 -2.46 -0.83 -13.59
C LEU A 16 -2.73 0.28 -12.57
N ARG A 17 -2.15 1.47 -12.76
CA ARG A 17 -2.44 2.64 -11.94
C ARG A 17 -3.93 2.93 -11.91
N ASP A 18 -4.58 2.97 -13.07
CA ASP A 18 -6.00 3.32 -13.18
C ASP A 18 -6.91 2.28 -12.52
N THR A 19 -6.58 0.99 -12.67
CA THR A 19 -7.29 -0.08 -11.96
C THR A 19 -7.14 0.06 -10.44
N LEU A 20 -5.92 0.30 -9.94
CA LEU A 20 -5.69 0.48 -8.51
C LEU A 20 -6.41 1.72 -7.97
N THR A 21 -6.48 2.81 -8.73
CA THR A 21 -7.23 4.01 -8.34
C THR A 21 -8.71 3.71 -8.18
N LYS A 22 -9.33 3.01 -9.15
CA LYS A 22 -10.76 2.65 -9.08
C LYS A 22 -11.06 1.75 -7.88
N LEU A 23 -10.20 0.77 -7.61
CA LEU A 23 -10.36 -0.11 -6.46
C LEU A 23 -10.20 0.64 -5.13
N ALA A 24 -9.23 1.55 -5.05
CA ALA A 24 -9.05 2.41 -3.88
C ALA A 24 -10.29 3.29 -3.61
N GLU A 25 -10.89 3.86 -4.66
CA GLU A 25 -12.12 4.65 -4.57
C GLU A 25 -13.32 3.82 -4.08
N GLN A 26 -13.47 2.59 -4.58
CA GLN A 26 -14.51 1.66 -4.11
C GLN A 26 -14.38 1.36 -2.61
N ASP A 27 -13.15 1.26 -2.12
CA ASP A 27 -12.84 1.05 -0.70
C ASP A 27 -12.87 2.34 0.14
N LYS A 28 -13.21 3.49 -0.47
CA LYS A 28 -13.20 4.83 0.15
C LYS A 28 -11.84 5.19 0.76
N ARG A 29 -10.74 4.82 0.08
CA ARG A 29 -9.35 5.05 0.52
C ARG A 29 -8.58 5.81 -0.55
N SER A 30 -7.47 6.43 -0.16
CA SER A 30 -6.52 6.97 -1.14
C SER A 30 -5.76 5.83 -1.82
N LEU A 31 -5.30 6.07 -3.06
CA LEU A 31 -4.44 5.12 -3.78
C LEU A 31 -3.21 4.71 -2.97
N SER A 32 -2.58 5.65 -2.26
CA SER A 32 -1.40 5.36 -1.44
C SER A 32 -1.68 4.38 -0.30
N ILE A 33 -2.79 4.57 0.42
CA ILE A 33 -3.21 3.66 1.51
C ILE A 33 -3.59 2.31 0.95
N TYR A 34 -4.29 2.29 -0.19
CA TYR A 34 -4.70 1.05 -0.83
C TYR A 34 -3.49 0.22 -1.28
N VAL A 35 -2.49 0.86 -1.90
CA VAL A 35 -1.23 0.20 -2.29
C VAL A 35 -0.47 -0.32 -1.06
N GLU A 36 -0.42 0.44 0.03
CA GLU A 36 0.21 0.00 1.29
C GLU A 36 -0.43 -1.30 1.82
N ILE A 37 -1.76 -1.39 1.82
CA ILE A 37 -2.48 -2.60 2.25
C ILE A 37 -2.15 -3.78 1.35
N LEU A 38 -2.22 -3.60 0.03
CA LEU A 38 -1.89 -4.67 -0.91
C LEU A 38 -0.45 -5.16 -0.75
N LEU A 39 0.50 -4.27 -0.44
CA LEU A 39 1.88 -4.64 -0.19
C LEU A 39 2.01 -5.44 1.11
N LEU A 40 1.34 -5.02 2.19
CA LEU A 40 1.33 -5.76 3.46
C LEU A 40 0.73 -7.16 3.29
N ASP A 41 -0.43 -7.26 2.63
CA ASP A 41 -1.10 -8.53 2.36
C ASP A 41 -0.22 -9.46 1.50
N ALA A 42 0.48 -8.90 0.52
CA ALA A 42 1.40 -9.67 -0.33
C ALA A 42 2.63 -10.17 0.44
N LEU A 43 3.14 -9.40 1.40
CA LEU A 43 4.24 -9.80 2.28
C LEU A 43 3.79 -10.90 3.26
N GLU A 44 2.61 -10.74 3.88
CA GLU A 44 2.05 -11.75 4.78
C GLU A 44 1.83 -13.08 4.07
N ARG A 45 1.30 -13.07 2.83
CA ARG A 45 1.17 -14.27 1.99
C ARG A 45 2.51 -14.92 1.62
N LYS A 46 3.61 -14.16 1.68
CA LYS A 46 4.98 -14.67 1.52
C LYS A 46 5.62 -15.11 2.84
N GLY A 47 4.90 -15.04 3.95
CA GLY A 47 5.41 -15.37 5.28
C GLY A 47 6.32 -14.29 5.86
N ILE A 48 6.25 -13.06 5.34
CA ILE A 48 7.04 -11.92 5.82
C ILE A 48 6.12 -11.02 6.63
N THR A 49 6.34 -10.96 7.94
CA THR A 49 5.65 -10.02 8.82
C THR A 49 6.59 -8.86 9.13
N LEU A 50 6.15 -7.64 8.83
CA LEU A 50 6.86 -6.45 9.28
C LEU A 50 6.59 -6.29 10.78
N GLU A 51 7.64 -6.39 11.59
CA GLU A 51 7.54 -6.09 13.02
C GLU A 51 7.06 -4.63 13.17
N LYS A 52 6.13 -4.39 14.11
CA LYS A 52 5.77 -3.02 14.45
C LYS A 52 7.03 -2.37 15.00
N GLU A 53 7.44 -1.23 14.43
CA GLU A 53 8.47 -0.42 15.06
C GLU A 53 7.99 -0.10 16.48
N ASP A 54 8.74 -0.60 17.47
CA ASP A 54 8.59 -0.21 18.87
C ASP A 54 8.75 1.31 18.98
N GLU A 55 7.90 1.87 19.83
CA GLU A 55 7.54 3.28 20.01
C GLU A 55 8.70 4.26 20.19
#